data_AF-A0A6L3Y637-F1
#
_entry.id   AF-A0A6L3Y637-F1
#
_cell.length_a   1.000
_cell.length_b   1.000
_cell.length_c   1.000
_cell.angle_alpha   90.00
_cell.angle_beta   90.00
_cell.angle_gamma   90.00
#
_symmetry.space_group_name_H-M   'P 1'
#
loop_
_entity.id
_entity.type
_entity.pdbx_description
1 polymer ?
#
loop_
_entity_poly.entity_id
_entity_poly.type
_entity_poly.pdbx_seq_one_letter_code
_entity_poly.pdbx_strand_id
1 'polypeptide(L)'
;MLRKAVSRYAYSAGYLYALAQPDAQRHEINGEAVEPVSEHDRINARQSFLLVQKKRQERRQEREEQAPGSDQAERIGNMSSP
;
A
#
# COMPACT_ATOMS: atom_id res chain seq x y z
N MET A 1 -21.60 -4.82 3.96
CA MET A 1 -20.41 -4.34 3.23
C MET A 1 -19.62 -3.25 3.95
N LEU A 2 -20.27 -2.32 4.68
CA LEU A 2 -19.60 -1.20 5.38
C LEU A 2 -18.45 -1.62 6.31
N ARG A 3 -18.69 -2.55 7.25
CA ARG A 3 -17.64 -2.98 8.20
C ARG A 3 -16.37 -3.47 7.51
N LYS A 4 -16.51 -4.29 6.45
CA LYS A 4 -15.37 -4.79 5.66
C LYS A 4 -14.59 -3.67 4.99
N ALA A 5 -15.28 -2.67 4.43
CA ALA A 5 -14.65 -1.53 3.79
C ALA A 5 -13.87 -0.67 4.81
N VAL A 6 -14.48 -0.37 5.95
CA VAL A 6 -13.83 0.38 7.05
C VAL A 6 -12.61 -0.36 7.57
N SER A 7 -12.72 -1.67 7.84
CA SER A 7 -11.56 -2.47 8.25
C SER A 7 -10.45 -2.42 7.20
N ARG A 8 -10.78 -2.57 5.92
CA ARG A 8 -9.77 -2.52 4.84
C ARG A 8 -9.09 -1.16 4.76
N TYR A 9 -9.82 -0.07 4.99
CA TYR A 9 -9.27 1.28 5.05
C TYR A 9 -8.34 1.47 6.26
N ALA A 10 -8.76 1.01 7.45
CA ALA A 10 -7.96 1.11 8.68
C ALA A 10 -6.63 0.33 8.61
N TYR A 11 -6.55 -0.72 7.77
CA TYR A 11 -5.31 -1.45 7.51
C TYR A 11 -4.57 -0.99 6.24
N SER A 12 -5.00 0.10 5.61
CA SER A 12 -4.33 0.63 4.43
C SER A 12 -3.00 1.30 4.81
N ALA A 13 -2.02 1.26 3.91
CA ALA A 13 -0.72 1.87 4.17
C ALA A 13 -0.82 3.38 4.46
N GLY A 14 -1.74 4.08 3.79
CA GLY A 14 -1.94 5.53 4.01
C GLY A 14 -2.47 5.82 5.41
N TYR A 15 -3.46 5.06 5.87
CA TYR A 15 -4.00 5.21 7.22
C TYR A 15 -2.96 4.87 8.29
N LEU A 16 -2.23 3.76 8.14
CA LEU A 16 -1.18 3.37 9.07
C LEU A 16 -0.04 4.40 9.13
N TYR A 17 0.32 5.00 7.98
CA TYR A 17 1.31 6.07 7.93
C TYR A 17 0.84 7.34 8.66
N ALA A 18 -0.41 7.75 8.45
CA ALA A 18 -1.00 8.89 9.15
C ALA A 18 -1.06 8.65 10.67
N LEU A 19 -1.46 7.44 11.08
CA LEU A 19 -1.55 7.07 12.49
C LEU A 19 -0.18 6.99 13.18
N ALA A 20 0.88 6.69 12.43
CA ALA A 20 2.24 6.63 12.95
C ALA A 20 2.90 8.01 13.16
N GLN A 21 2.25 9.11 12.76
CA GLN A 21 2.81 10.46 12.93
C GLN A 21 2.79 10.88 14.42
N PRO A 22 3.80 11.63 14.88
CA PRO A 22 3.95 12.00 16.29
C PRO A 22 2.84 12.94 16.79
N ASP A 23 2.22 13.71 15.91
CA ASP A 23 1.15 14.67 16.16
C ASP A 23 -0.24 14.16 15.74
N ALA A 24 -0.35 12.87 15.40
CA ALA A 24 -1.61 12.28 14.94
C ALA A 24 -2.73 12.43 15.98
N GLN A 25 -3.91 12.83 15.50
CA GLN A 25 -5.15 12.98 16.29
C GLN A 25 -6.23 12.01 15.78
N ARG A 26 -7.09 11.57 16.69
CA ARG A 26 -8.34 10.88 16.38
C ARG A 26 -9.42 11.93 16.16
N HIS A 27 -10.22 11.73 15.11
CA HIS A 27 -11.29 12.63 14.74
C HIS A 27 -12.64 11.97 14.95
N GLU A 28 -13.62 12.77 15.37
CA GLU A 28 -15.02 12.38 15.40
C GLU A 28 -15.64 12.43 13.99
N ILE A 29 -16.89 11.98 13.88
CA ILE A 29 -17.61 11.91 12.60
C ILE A 29 -17.85 13.30 11.97
N ASN A 30 -17.79 14.36 12.77
CA ASN A 30 -17.88 15.76 12.33
C ASN A 30 -16.52 16.33 11.89
N GLY A 31 -15.42 15.57 12.05
CA GLY A 31 -14.06 16.00 11.72
C GLY A 31 -13.31 16.68 12.88
N GLU A 32 -13.96 16.91 14.01
CA GLU A 32 -13.33 17.53 15.18
C GLU A 32 -12.25 16.62 15.78
N ALA A 33 -11.10 17.20 16.15
CA ALA A 33 -10.02 16.47 16.81
C ALA A 33 -10.40 16.23 18.27
N VAL A 34 -10.35 14.97 18.71
CA VAL A 34 -10.82 14.57 20.05
C VAL A 34 -9.68 14.12 20.95
N GLU A 35 -8.77 13.30 20.42
CA GLU A 35 -7.74 12.70 21.25
C GLU A 35 -6.44 12.47 20.46
N PRO A 36 -5.26 12.75 21.04
CA PRO A 36 -4.00 12.30 20.44
C PRO A 36 -3.95 10.78 20.33
N VAL A 37 -3.33 10.30 19.26
CA VAL A 37 -3.03 8.88 19.12
C VAL A 37 -1.99 8.49 20.16
N SER A 38 -2.28 7.43 20.93
CA SER A 38 -1.38 6.93 21.97
C SER A 38 -0.04 6.46 21.38
N GLU A 39 1.05 6.57 22.14
CA GLU A 39 2.37 6.16 21.67
C GLU A 39 2.40 4.67 21.27
N HIS A 40 1.73 3.81 22.03
CA HIS A 40 1.61 2.39 21.72
C HIS A 40 0.93 2.16 20.37
N ASP A 41 -0.17 2.87 20.09
CA ASP A 41 -0.86 2.77 18.80
C ASP A 41 0.02 3.31 17.66
N ARG A 42 0.76 4.39 17.87
CA ARG A 42 1.71 4.94 16.88
C ARG A 42 2.79 3.94 16.52
N ILE A 43 3.41 3.30 17.52
CA ILE A 43 4.45 2.28 17.31
C ILE A 43 3.88 1.09 16.53
N ASN A 44 2.70 0.59 16.93
CA ASN A 44 2.05 -0.52 16.23
C ASN A 44 1.68 -0.17 14.79
N ALA A 45 1.22 1.06 14.55
CA ALA A 45 0.92 1.56 13.21
C ALA A 45 2.18 1.61 12.34
N ARG A 46 3.30 2.10 12.89
CA ARG A 46 4.59 2.15 12.21
C ARG A 46 5.08 0.75 11.81
N GLN A 47 5.03 -0.21 12.74
CA GLN A 47 5.42 -1.60 12.46
C GLN A 47 4.53 -2.21 11.37
N SER A 48 3.21 -2.04 11.50
CA SER A 48 2.24 -2.53 10.51
C SER A 48 2.46 -1.91 9.13
N PHE A 49 2.76 -0.61 9.07
CA PHE A 49 3.09 0.09 7.82
C PHE A 49 4.31 -0.54 7.14
N LEU A 50 5.39 -0.80 7.86
CA LEU A 50 6.60 -1.43 7.32
C LEU A 50 6.30 -2.82 6.74
N LEU A 51 5.48 -3.62 7.42
CA LEU A 51 5.03 -4.93 6.91
C LEU A 51 4.21 -4.80 5.62
N VAL A 52 3.27 -3.85 5.58
CA VAL A 52 2.46 -3.60 4.37
C VAL A 52 3.33 -3.14 3.20
N GLN A 53 4.34 -2.29 3.45
CA GLN A 53 5.27 -1.81 2.44
C GLN A 53 6.15 -2.94 1.90
N LYS A 54 6.72 -3.79 2.78
CA LYS A 54 7.47 -4.98 2.37
C LYS A 54 6.64 -5.89 1.46
N LYS A 55 5.41 -6.20 1.88
CA LYS A 55 4.51 -7.05 1.08
C LYS A 55 4.13 -6.42 -0.26
N ARG A 56 4.07 -5.08 -0.34
CA ARG A 56 3.82 -4.36 -1.60
C ARG A 56 5.01 -4.47 -2.55
N GLN A 57 6.23 -4.42 -2.02
CA GLN A 57 7.46 -4.60 -2.80
C GLN A 57 7.55 -6.03 -3.34
N GLU A 58 7.34 -7.04 -2.49
CA GLU A 58 7.34 -8.46 -2.89
C GLU A 58 6.35 -8.71 -4.06
N ARG A 59 5.10 -8.25 -3.92
CA ARG A 59 4.09 -8.38 -5.01
C ARG A 59 4.45 -7.61 -6.27
N ARG A 60 5.25 -6.55 -6.18
CA ARG A 60 5.72 -5.79 -7.34
C ARG A 60 6.82 -6.58 -8.07
N GLN A 61 7.77 -7.12 -7.32
CA GLN A 61 8.83 -7.99 -7.84
C GLN A 61 8.23 -9.22 -8.53
N GLU A 62 7.32 -9.94 -7.87
CA GLU A 62 6.62 -11.08 -8.46
C GLU A 62 5.93 -10.75 -9.79
N ARG A 63 5.35 -9.55 -9.90
CA ARG A 63 4.68 -9.09 -11.15
C ARG A 63 5.68 -8.74 -12.24
N GLU A 64 6.82 -8.15 -11.87
CA GLU A 64 7.89 -7.81 -12.80
C GLU A 64 8.58 -9.08 -13.33
N GLU A 65 8.76 -10.10 -12.48
CA GLU A 65 9.28 -11.42 -12.86
C GLU A 65 8.31 -12.24 -13.72
N GLN A 66 6.99 -12.10 -13.49
CA GLN A 66 5.94 -12.78 -14.25
C GLN A 66 5.51 -12.04 -15.52
N ALA A 67 5.99 -10.82 -15.76
CA ALA A 67 5.72 -10.12 -17.01
C ALA A 67 6.49 -10.83 -18.13
N PRO A 68 5.82 -11.54 -19.07
CA PRO A 68 6.52 -12.14 -20.18
C PRO A 68 7.15 -11.01 -20.99
N GLY A 69 8.47 -11.10 -21.20
CA GLY A 69 9.20 -10.18 -22.05
C GLY A 69 8.49 -10.04 -23.39
N SER A 70 8.32 -8.80 -23.83
CA SER A 70 7.83 -8.38 -25.15
C SER A 70 8.77 -8.78 -26.30
N ASP A 71 9.49 -9.90 -26.18
CA ASP A 71 10.52 -10.39 -27.09
C ASP A 71 9.95 -11.02 -28.38
N GLN A 72 8.62 -11.17 -28.47
CA GLN A 72 7.98 -11.71 -29.68
C GLN A 72 7.68 -10.65 -30.76
N ALA A 73 7.73 -9.36 -30.44
CA ALA A 73 7.43 -8.30 -31.42
C ALA A 73 8.59 -8.03 -32.39
N GLU A 74 9.84 -8.32 -32.01
CA GLU A 74 11.01 -8.06 -32.87
C GLU A 74 11.35 -9.23 -33.82
N ARG A 75 10.90 -10.45 -33.53
CA ARG A 75 11.23 -11.63 -34.37
C ARG A 75 10.44 -11.73 -35.67
N ILE A 76 9.27 -11.10 -35.75
CA ILE A 76 8.38 -11.13 -36.93
C ILE A 76 8.70 -10.03 -37.95
N GLY A 77 9.49 -9.01 -37.59
CA GLY A 77 9.87 -7.91 -38.50
C GLY A 77 11.08 -8.20 -39.39
N ASN A 78 11.92 -9.19 -39.06
CA ASN A 78 13.25 -9.35 -39.68
C ASN A 78 13.37 -10.54 -40.65
N MET A 79 12.24 -11.13 -41.09
CA MET A 79 12.20 -12.28 -42.02
C MET A 79 11.55 -11.95 -43.37
N SER A 80 11.34 -10.67 -43.69
CA SER A 80 10.84 -10.29 -45.01
C SER A 80 11.44 -8.97 -45.46
N SER A 81 12.56 -9.04 -46.20
CA SER A 81 12.65 -8.42 -47.53
C SER A 81 13.84 -9.00 -48.30
N PRO A 82 13.64 -9.45 -49.56
CA PRO A 82 14.67 -9.91 -50.49
C PRO A 82 15.45 -8.77 -51.16
#